data_AF-A0A3M0IGA0-F1
#
_entry.id   AF-A0A3M0IGA0-F1
#
_cell.length_a   1.000
_cell.length_b   1.000
_cell.length_c   1.000
_cell.angle_alpha   90.00
_cell.angle_beta   90.00
_cell.angle_gamma   90.00
#
_symmetry.space_group_name_H-M   'P 1'
#
loop_
_entity.id
_entity.type
_entity.pdbx_description
1 polymer ?
#
loop_
_entity_poly.entity_id
_entity_poly.type
_entity_poly.pdbx_seq_one_letter_code
_entity_poly.pdbx_strand_id
1 'polypeptide(L)'
;MKAGHRLALLTVPALLGLCSCGIPATGVVEAGGPASGIEPVTPVYFLRDGALVAVPRATADPGDAGAALDLLLLGPAPVEGAGGLSTEVPGMLPATSPVPENTSAAGPTVSVKGDTVGIRLPPGFDRLSRLAAEQLICTAAAAHRIGEPSADTVTVTVSTGSGRQAEGTDGDCPGA
;
A
#
# COMPACT_ATOMS: atom_id res chain seq x y z
N MET A 1 -75.05 11.79 -42.88
CA MET A 1 -73.62 11.46 -42.73
C MET A 1 -72.86 12.70 -42.28
N LYS A 2 -72.14 12.68 -41.14
CA LYS A 2 -71.09 13.64 -40.67
C LYS A 2 -71.10 14.02 -39.16
N ALA A 3 -71.99 13.48 -38.32
CA ALA A 3 -72.01 13.81 -36.88
C ALA A 3 -71.15 12.90 -35.98
N GLY A 4 -70.93 11.63 -36.34
CA GLY A 4 -70.22 10.66 -35.48
C GLY A 4 -68.69 10.81 -35.41
N HIS A 5 -68.06 11.36 -36.45
CA HIS A 5 -66.59 11.44 -36.53
C HIS A 5 -65.98 12.58 -35.70
N ARG A 6 -66.75 13.64 -35.40
CA ARG A 6 -66.24 14.77 -34.59
C ARG A 6 -66.22 14.45 -33.08
N LEU A 7 -67.12 13.60 -32.61
CA LEU A 7 -67.18 13.21 -31.21
C LEU A 7 -66.03 12.24 -30.85
N ALA A 8 -65.72 11.30 -31.76
CA ALA A 8 -64.63 10.34 -31.59
C ALA A 8 -63.23 11.00 -31.54
N LEU A 9 -63.02 12.13 -32.23
CA LEU A 9 -61.71 12.78 -32.30
C LEU A 9 -61.34 13.52 -30.99
N LEU A 10 -62.32 13.91 -30.18
CA LEU A 10 -62.09 14.60 -28.90
C LEU A 10 -62.07 13.66 -27.69
N THR A 11 -62.66 12.46 -27.79
CA THR A 11 -62.68 11.49 -26.68
C THR A 11 -61.36 10.74 -26.51
N VAL A 12 -60.60 10.55 -27.59
CA VAL A 12 -59.31 9.84 -27.54
C VAL A 12 -58.26 10.56 -26.68
N PRO A 13 -57.96 11.87 -26.84
CA PRO A 13 -56.95 12.53 -25.99
C PRO A 13 -57.37 12.63 -24.52
N ALA A 14 -58.69 12.73 -24.24
CA ALA A 14 -59.22 12.76 -22.88
C ALA A 14 -59.00 11.42 -22.14
N LEU A 15 -59.12 10.29 -22.83
CA LEU A 15 -58.80 8.97 -22.24
C LEU A 15 -57.29 8.77 -22.03
N LEU A 16 -56.42 9.29 -22.91
CA LEU A 16 -54.97 9.16 -22.74
C LEU A 16 -54.45 9.90 -21.48
N GLY A 17 -55.10 10.99 -21.07
CA GLY A 17 -54.73 11.71 -19.84
C GLY A 17 -54.99 10.92 -18.56
N LEU A 18 -56.03 10.07 -18.56
CA LEU A 18 -56.46 9.27 -17.39
C LEU A 18 -55.59 8.02 -17.16
N CYS A 19 -54.86 7.57 -18.17
CA CYS A 19 -53.93 6.43 -18.07
C CYS A 19 -52.50 6.84 -17.74
N SER A 20 -52.22 8.13 -17.49
CA SER A 20 -50.88 8.53 -17.04
C SER A 20 -50.76 8.26 -15.53
N CYS A 21 -49.98 7.24 -15.17
CA CYS A 21 -49.55 7.04 -13.79
C CYS A 21 -48.62 8.21 -13.43
N GLY A 22 -49.13 9.18 -12.68
CA GLY A 22 -48.33 10.27 -12.13
C GLY A 22 -47.25 9.69 -11.23
N ILE A 23 -46.00 9.69 -11.70
CA ILE A 23 -44.85 9.33 -10.87
C ILE A 23 -44.68 10.49 -9.87
N PRO A 24 -44.88 10.28 -8.55
CA PRO A 24 -44.61 11.32 -7.58
C PRO A 24 -43.15 11.73 -7.72
N ALA A 25 -42.86 13.04 -7.65
CA ALA A 25 -41.49 13.51 -7.63
C ALA A 25 -40.77 12.81 -6.48
N THR A 26 -39.91 11.84 -6.80
CA THR A 26 -39.03 11.23 -5.82
C THR A 26 -38.10 12.35 -5.39
N GLY A 27 -38.24 12.82 -4.16
CA GLY A 27 -37.31 13.79 -3.59
C GLY A 27 -35.88 13.32 -3.82
N VAL A 28 -34.97 14.27 -4.02
CA VAL A 28 -33.54 13.94 -4.06
C VAL A 28 -33.19 13.28 -2.72
N VAL A 29 -32.71 12.05 -2.78
CA VAL A 29 -31.95 11.48 -1.66
C VAL A 29 -30.56 12.06 -1.84
N GLU A 30 -30.13 12.91 -0.90
CA GLU A 30 -28.73 13.32 -0.83
C GLU A 30 -27.89 12.05 -0.88
N ALA A 31 -27.05 11.94 -1.92
CA ALA A 31 -26.05 10.89 -1.96
C ALA A 31 -25.30 10.99 -0.64
N GLY A 32 -25.12 9.85 0.06
CA GLY A 32 -24.35 9.82 1.29
C GLY A 32 -23.03 10.57 1.11
N GLY A 33 -22.50 11.13 2.21
CA GLY A 33 -21.23 11.84 2.18
C GLY A 33 -20.14 11.02 1.47
N PRO A 34 -19.09 11.69 0.95
CA PRO A 34 -18.02 11.01 0.22
C PRO A 34 -17.55 9.80 1.01
N ALA A 35 -17.31 8.68 0.32
CA ALA A 35 -16.67 7.54 0.96
C ALA A 35 -15.36 8.03 1.58
N SER A 36 -15.30 8.08 2.92
CA SER A 36 -14.02 8.24 3.59
C SER A 36 -13.29 6.93 3.30
N GLY A 37 -12.41 6.97 2.29
CA GLY A 37 -11.71 5.78 1.81
C GLY A 37 -11.01 5.04 2.95
N ILE A 38 -10.77 3.75 2.75
CA ILE A 38 -9.90 2.99 3.63
C ILE A 38 -8.50 3.61 3.54
N GLU A 39 -7.87 3.87 4.69
CA GLU A 39 -6.53 4.43 4.72
C GLU A 39 -5.57 3.47 3.99
N PRO A 40 -4.78 3.95 3.01
CA PRO A 40 -3.89 3.09 2.26
C PRO A 40 -2.81 2.51 3.19
N VAL A 41 -2.56 1.21 3.07
CA VAL A 41 -1.58 0.50 3.88
C VAL A 41 -0.56 -0.23 3.02
N THR A 42 0.67 -0.31 3.51
CA THR A 42 1.74 -1.15 2.96
C THR A 42 2.23 -2.15 4.03
N PRO A 43 2.47 -3.43 3.69
CA PRO A 43 3.06 -4.38 4.61
C PRO A 43 4.53 -4.05 4.92
N VAL A 44 4.87 -3.96 6.21
CA VAL A 44 6.25 -3.84 6.68
C VAL A 44 6.62 -5.09 7.48
N TYR A 45 7.74 -5.73 7.13
CA TYR A 45 8.13 -7.00 7.73
C TYR A 45 9.02 -6.79 8.95
N PHE A 46 8.48 -7.17 10.12
CA PHE A 46 9.19 -7.22 11.40
C PHE A 46 9.50 -8.65 11.79
N LEU A 47 10.23 -8.83 12.88
CA LEU A 47 10.53 -10.13 13.45
C LEU A 47 9.67 -10.39 14.67
N ARG A 48 9.19 -11.61 14.82
CA ARG A 48 8.66 -12.17 16.07
C ARG A 48 9.27 -13.55 16.25
N ASP A 49 9.91 -13.76 17.39
CA ASP A 49 10.56 -15.05 17.70
C ASP A 49 11.52 -15.54 16.59
N GLY A 50 12.18 -14.61 15.89
CA GLY A 50 13.11 -14.91 14.79
C GLY A 50 12.46 -15.19 13.43
N ALA A 51 11.14 -15.09 13.31
CA ALA A 51 10.40 -15.25 12.06
C ALA A 51 9.87 -13.90 11.54
N LEU A 52 9.85 -13.73 10.22
CA LEU A 52 9.28 -12.56 9.55
C LEU A 52 7.76 -12.54 9.68
N VAL A 53 7.21 -11.38 10.04
CA VAL A 53 5.78 -11.11 10.16
C VAL A 53 5.44 -9.80 9.45
N ALA A 54 4.51 -9.87 8.50
CA ALA A 54 3.97 -8.70 7.83
C ALA A 54 3.04 -7.91 8.78
N VAL A 55 3.34 -6.64 8.99
CA VAL A 55 2.51 -5.71 9.78
C VAL A 55 2.04 -4.58 8.87
N PRO A 56 0.72 -4.36 8.73
CA PRO A 56 0.21 -3.27 7.90
C PRO A 56 0.57 -1.92 8.51
N ARG A 57 1.12 -1.02 7.69
CA ARG A 57 1.42 0.36 8.05
C ARG A 57 0.68 1.33 7.15
N ALA A 58 0.01 2.31 7.74
CA ALA A 58 -0.58 3.39 6.99
C ALA A 58 0.51 4.25 6.33
N THR A 59 0.28 4.61 5.06
CA THR A 59 1.18 5.49 4.30
C THR A 59 0.40 6.15 3.16
N ALA A 60 0.82 7.33 2.74
CA ALA A 60 0.28 7.99 1.55
C ALA A 60 0.67 7.24 0.26
N ASP A 61 1.79 6.52 0.30
CA ASP A 61 2.43 5.90 -0.87
C ASP A 61 2.60 4.38 -0.66
N PRO A 62 1.50 3.60 -0.64
CA PRO A 62 1.55 2.18 -0.27
C PRO A 62 2.32 1.30 -1.27
N GLY A 63 2.45 1.77 -2.51
CA GLY A 63 3.20 1.12 -3.59
C GLY A 63 4.67 1.52 -3.68
N ASP A 64 5.11 2.50 -2.88
CA ASP A 64 6.49 2.99 -2.92
C ASP A 64 7.37 2.20 -1.97
N ALA A 65 8.35 1.49 -2.53
CA ALA A 65 9.29 0.71 -1.74
C ALA A 65 10.19 1.57 -0.84
N GLY A 66 10.50 2.80 -1.21
CA GLY A 66 11.27 3.73 -0.36
C GLY A 66 10.49 4.09 0.91
N ALA A 67 9.24 4.51 0.75
CA ALA A 67 8.34 4.85 1.85
C ALA A 67 8.13 3.66 2.81
N ALA A 68 7.99 2.44 2.27
CA ALA A 68 7.88 1.23 3.09
C ALA A 68 9.18 0.94 3.88
N LEU A 69 10.35 1.15 3.27
CA LEU A 69 11.64 1.00 3.95
C LEU A 69 11.87 2.05 5.03
N ASP A 70 11.42 3.29 4.82
CA ASP A 70 11.47 4.33 5.86
C ASP A 70 10.65 3.94 7.09
N LEU A 71 9.48 3.33 6.89
CA LEU A 71 8.66 2.78 7.98
C LEU A 71 9.34 1.60 8.69
N LEU A 72 10.07 0.75 7.97
CA LEU A 72 10.86 -0.33 8.56
C LEU A 72 12.00 0.21 9.44
N LEU A 73 12.67 1.27 8.98
CA LEU A 73 13.76 1.93 9.71
C LEU A 73 13.28 2.67 10.96
N LEU A 74 12.02 3.11 10.98
CA LEU A 74 11.38 3.64 12.18
C LEU A 74 11.18 2.56 13.25
N GLY A 75 11.06 1.30 12.83
CA GLY A 75 10.90 0.14 13.70
C GLY A 75 9.45 -0.13 14.14
N PRO A 76 9.24 -1.16 14.97
CA PRO A 76 7.93 -1.44 15.56
C PRO A 76 7.43 -0.28 16.43
N ALA A 77 6.12 -0.08 16.48
CA ALA A 77 5.53 0.86 17.43
C ALA A 77 5.80 0.39 18.87
N PRO A 78 5.85 1.28 19.88
CA PRO A 78 6.23 0.89 21.24
C PRO A 78 5.39 -0.26 21.83
N VAL A 79 4.08 -0.26 21.56
CA VAL A 79 3.17 -1.34 22.01
C VAL A 79 3.43 -2.68 21.31
N GLU A 80 3.81 -2.63 20.03
CA GLU A 80 4.17 -3.81 19.25
C GLU A 80 5.52 -4.38 19.69
N GLY A 81 6.48 -3.50 19.97
CA GLY A 81 7.76 -3.84 20.56
C GLY A 81 7.62 -4.51 21.91
N ALA A 82 6.78 -3.95 22.79
CA ALA A 82 6.41 -4.59 24.06
C ALA A 82 5.70 -5.94 23.86
N GLY A 83 5.00 -6.11 22.73
CA GLY A 83 4.39 -7.37 22.28
C GLY A 83 5.32 -8.32 21.52
N GLY A 84 6.64 -8.12 21.61
CA GLY A 84 7.67 -9.01 21.07
C GLY A 84 8.00 -8.82 19.59
N LEU A 85 7.50 -7.76 18.94
CA LEU A 85 7.98 -7.40 17.60
C LEU A 85 9.34 -6.69 17.69
N SER A 86 10.26 -7.06 16.81
CA SER A 86 11.58 -6.45 16.72
C SER A 86 12.00 -6.23 15.27
N THR A 87 13.13 -5.56 15.08
CA THR A 87 13.76 -5.43 13.77
C THR A 87 15.26 -5.67 13.93
N GLU A 88 15.86 -6.39 12.98
CA GLU A 88 17.32 -6.52 12.87
C GLU A 88 17.92 -5.51 11.90
N VAL A 89 17.07 -4.77 11.16
CA VAL A 89 17.54 -3.64 10.35
C VAL A 89 17.98 -2.52 11.29
N PRO A 90 19.23 -2.05 11.21
CA PRO A 90 19.70 -0.93 12.04
C PRO A 90 18.81 0.29 11.82
N GLY A 91 18.06 0.69 12.85
CA GLY A 91 17.22 1.87 12.81
C GLY A 91 18.00 3.16 13.03
N MET A 92 17.45 4.28 12.56
CA MET A 92 17.92 5.64 12.89
C MET A 92 17.28 6.13 14.20
N LEU A 93 17.47 5.49 15.37
CA LEU A 93 17.14 6.09 16.68
C LEU A 93 18.04 5.52 17.80
N PRO A 94 18.29 6.27 18.89
CA PRO A 94 19.54 6.19 19.63
C PRO A 94 19.59 4.90 20.44
N ALA A 95 20.36 3.93 19.95
CA ALA A 95 21.00 3.01 20.87
C ALA A 95 21.77 3.88 21.88
N THR A 96 21.77 3.50 23.15
CA THR A 96 22.65 4.02 24.20
C THR A 96 24.14 3.76 23.92
N SER A 97 24.51 3.67 22.64
CA SER A 97 25.84 3.53 22.08
C SER A 97 26.12 4.78 21.24
N PRO A 98 27.34 5.33 21.27
CA PRO A 98 27.69 6.48 20.45
C PRO A 98 27.47 6.12 18.98
N VAL A 99 26.48 6.73 18.35
CA VAL A 99 26.37 6.72 16.89
C VAL A 99 27.60 7.46 16.39
N PRO A 100 28.48 6.85 15.57
CA PRO A 100 29.61 7.58 15.01
C PRO A 100 29.08 8.79 14.25
N GLU A 101 29.62 9.99 14.56
CA GLU A 101 29.23 11.32 14.04
C GLU A 101 29.26 11.45 12.49
N ASN A 102 29.70 10.40 11.83
CA ASN A 102 29.88 10.22 10.40
C ASN A 102 28.79 9.33 9.75
N THR A 103 27.73 8.96 10.47
CA THR A 103 26.54 8.32 9.89
C THR A 103 25.62 9.39 9.32
N SER A 104 25.72 9.63 8.02
CA SER A 104 24.83 10.55 7.31
C SER A 104 23.38 10.05 7.43
N ALA A 105 22.45 10.93 7.83
CA ALA A 105 21.02 10.65 8.01
C ALA A 105 20.25 10.36 6.71
N ALA A 106 20.95 9.92 5.66
CA ALA A 106 20.34 9.55 4.39
C ALA A 106 19.82 8.12 4.49
N GLY A 107 18.51 7.94 4.26
CA GLY A 107 17.89 6.62 4.14
C GLY A 107 18.40 5.81 2.94
N PRO A 108 17.90 4.57 2.77
CA PRO A 108 18.18 3.74 1.61
C PRO A 108 17.79 4.47 0.32
N THR A 109 18.62 4.37 -0.71
CA THR A 109 18.24 4.79 -2.05
C THR A 109 17.62 3.61 -2.78
N VAL A 110 16.40 3.80 -3.31
CA VAL A 110 15.68 2.78 -4.07
C VAL A 110 15.72 3.11 -5.57
N SER A 111 15.91 2.10 -6.40
CA SER A 111 15.81 2.18 -7.85
C SER A 111 14.97 1.03 -8.38
N VAL A 112 14.03 1.29 -9.27
CA VAL A 112 13.15 0.28 -9.86
C VAL A 112 13.44 0.14 -11.35
N LYS A 113 13.50 -1.10 -11.85
CA LYS A 113 13.67 -1.41 -13.26
C LYS A 113 12.81 -2.62 -13.64
N GLY A 114 11.58 -2.36 -14.09
CA GLY A 114 10.58 -3.43 -14.25
C GLY A 114 10.34 -4.12 -12.92
N ASP A 115 10.32 -5.45 -12.92
CA ASP A 115 10.08 -6.27 -11.72
C ASP A 115 11.32 -6.41 -10.81
N THR A 116 12.36 -5.60 -11.03
CA THR A 116 13.57 -5.59 -10.20
C THR A 116 13.65 -4.32 -9.36
N VAL A 117 13.74 -4.49 -8.04
CA VAL A 117 13.94 -3.41 -7.07
C VAL A 117 15.36 -3.46 -6.53
N GLY A 118 16.14 -2.41 -6.79
CA GLY A 118 17.46 -2.21 -6.22
C GLY A 118 17.41 -1.32 -4.99
N ILE A 119 17.98 -1.79 -3.88
CA ILE A 119 18.16 -1.04 -2.64
C ILE A 119 19.65 -0.79 -2.45
N ARG A 120 20.03 0.48 -2.29
CA ARG A 120 21.39 0.87 -1.92
C ARG A 120 21.37 1.47 -0.52
N LEU A 121 22.01 0.76 0.40
CA LEU A 121 22.15 1.20 1.78
C LEU A 121 23.31 2.19 1.92
N PRO A 122 23.15 3.19 2.81
CA PRO A 122 24.22 4.13 3.11
C PRO A 122 25.38 3.44 3.85
N PRO A 123 26.54 4.11 3.97
CA PRO A 123 27.63 3.66 4.84
C PRO A 123 27.15 3.45 6.29
N GLY A 124 27.67 2.44 6.97
CA GLY A 124 27.23 2.06 8.33
C GLY A 124 26.33 0.83 8.39
N PHE A 125 25.81 0.37 7.25
CA PHE A 125 25.04 -0.88 7.10
C PHE A 125 25.90 -2.04 6.57
N ASP A 126 27.23 -1.97 6.72
CA ASP A 126 28.19 -2.89 6.07
C ASP A 126 28.09 -4.35 6.58
N ARG A 127 27.41 -4.57 7.69
CA ARG A 127 27.11 -5.91 8.24
C ARG A 127 25.61 -6.08 8.44
N LEU A 128 24.90 -6.44 7.38
CA LEU A 128 23.53 -6.95 7.51
C LEU A 128 23.55 -8.41 7.94
N SER A 129 22.71 -8.73 8.94
CA SER A 129 22.34 -10.11 9.19
C SER A 129 21.47 -10.63 8.02
N ARG A 130 21.31 -11.94 7.97
CA ARG A 130 20.40 -12.57 7.01
C ARG A 130 18.96 -12.09 7.21
N LEU A 131 18.48 -12.07 8.46
CA LEU A 131 17.12 -11.63 8.77
C LEU A 131 16.91 -10.15 8.44
N ALA A 132 17.90 -9.28 8.68
CA ALA A 132 17.81 -7.87 8.28
C ALA A 132 17.69 -7.72 6.75
N ALA A 133 18.45 -8.51 5.98
CA ALA A 133 18.33 -8.52 4.52
C ALA A 133 16.95 -9.03 4.07
N GLU A 134 16.45 -10.11 4.68
CA GLU A 134 15.11 -10.66 4.40
C GLU A 134 14.00 -9.63 4.73
N GLN A 135 14.10 -8.90 5.84
CA GLN A 135 13.15 -7.83 6.18
C GLN A 135 13.14 -6.71 5.14
N LEU A 136 14.31 -6.25 4.67
CA LEU A 136 14.42 -5.25 3.61
C LEU A 136 13.81 -5.76 2.30
N ILE A 137 14.16 -6.98 1.90
CA ILE A 137 13.67 -7.64 0.68
C ILE A 137 12.15 -7.73 0.71
N CYS A 138 11.57 -8.34 1.76
CA CYS A 138 10.13 -8.58 1.81
C CYS A 138 9.30 -7.31 1.95
N THR A 139 9.81 -6.31 2.67
CA THR A 139 9.16 -5.00 2.77
C THR A 139 9.11 -4.31 1.41
N ALA A 140 10.25 -4.24 0.71
CA ALA A 140 10.31 -3.58 -0.59
C ALA A 140 9.51 -4.33 -1.67
N ALA A 141 9.56 -5.66 -1.66
CA ALA A 141 8.85 -6.47 -2.64
C ALA A 141 7.32 -6.36 -2.46
N ALA A 142 6.84 -6.39 -1.21
CA ALA A 142 5.42 -6.24 -0.91
C ALA A 142 4.90 -4.85 -1.30
N ALA A 143 5.66 -3.79 -1.01
CA ALA A 143 5.32 -2.44 -1.47
C ALA A 143 5.29 -2.36 -3.00
N HIS A 144 6.32 -2.87 -3.68
CA HIS A 144 6.37 -2.83 -5.14
C HIS A 144 5.19 -3.58 -5.79
N ARG A 145 4.79 -4.74 -5.25
CA ARG A 145 3.64 -5.51 -5.74
C ARG A 145 2.31 -4.76 -5.59
N ILE A 146 2.18 -3.85 -4.63
CA ILE A 146 1.01 -2.96 -4.52
C ILE A 146 1.02 -1.93 -5.67
N GLY A 147 2.19 -1.36 -5.98
CA GLY A 147 2.35 -0.39 -7.06
C GLY A 147 2.25 -0.99 -8.46
N GLU A 148 2.74 -2.21 -8.63
CA GLU A 148 2.78 -2.96 -9.90
C GLU A 148 2.14 -4.35 -9.74
N PRO A 149 0.81 -4.46 -9.64
CA PRO A 149 0.13 -5.74 -9.38
C PRO A 149 0.29 -6.79 -10.48
N SER A 150 0.66 -6.37 -11.70
CA SER A 150 0.90 -7.23 -12.86
C SER A 150 2.33 -7.73 -12.97
N ALA A 151 3.22 -7.37 -12.04
CA ALA A 151 4.57 -7.91 -11.99
C ALA A 151 4.54 -9.43 -11.78
N ASP A 152 5.37 -10.16 -12.53
CA ASP A 152 5.45 -11.61 -12.44
C ASP A 152 6.05 -12.02 -11.08
N THR A 153 7.39 -11.94 -10.97
CA THR A 153 8.15 -12.20 -9.74
C THR A 153 8.99 -10.98 -9.43
N VAL A 154 8.78 -10.40 -8.25
CA VAL A 154 9.53 -9.22 -7.84
C VAL A 154 10.86 -9.67 -7.27
N THR A 155 11.95 -9.27 -7.94
CA THR A 155 13.32 -9.54 -7.47
C THR A 155 13.86 -8.31 -6.77
N VAL A 156 14.37 -8.48 -5.54
CA VAL A 156 14.97 -7.39 -4.77
C VAL A 156 16.45 -7.65 -4.55
N THR A 157 17.27 -6.68 -4.92
CA THR A 157 18.71 -6.70 -4.65
C THR A 157 19.07 -5.62 -3.64
N VAL A 158 19.64 -6.02 -2.50
CA VAL A 158 20.17 -5.12 -1.47
C VAL A 158 21.67 -5.01 -1.64
N SER A 159 22.18 -3.79 -1.76
CA SER A 159 23.61 -3.49 -1.90
C SER A 159 24.09 -2.57 -0.79
N THR A 160 25.30 -2.82 -0.28
CA THR A 160 25.97 -1.97 0.72
C THR A 160 27.12 -1.19 0.08
N GLY A 161 27.58 -0.12 0.74
CA GLY A 161 28.74 0.66 0.29
C GLY A 161 30.03 -0.17 0.15
N SER A 162 30.14 -1.28 0.89
CA SER A 162 31.24 -2.25 0.79
C SER A 162 31.17 -3.20 -0.42
N GLY A 163 30.11 -3.13 -1.23
CA GLY A 163 29.89 -4.00 -2.38
C GLY A 163 29.29 -5.38 -2.06
N ARG A 164 29.00 -5.68 -0.78
CA ARG A 164 28.23 -6.88 -0.40
C ARG A 164 26.80 -6.73 -0.90
N GLN A 165 26.26 -7.82 -1.44
CA GLN A 165 24.90 -7.88 -1.95
C GLN A 165 24.12 -9.05 -1.33
N ALA A 166 22.83 -8.84 -1.13
CA ALA A 166 21.84 -9.87 -0.86
C ALA A 166 20.75 -9.76 -1.93
N GLU A 167 20.17 -10.89 -2.32
CA GLU A 167 19.11 -10.95 -3.30
C GLU A 167 18.04 -11.91 -2.80
N GLY A 168 16.78 -11.60 -3.11
CA GLY A 168 15.65 -12.47 -2.82
C GLY A 168 14.43 -12.08 -3.64
N THR A 169 13.41 -12.93 -3.62
CA THR A 169 12.17 -12.70 -4.35
C THR A 169 11.00 -12.55 -3.39
N ASP A 170 9.90 -11.96 -3.87
CA ASP A 170 8.66 -11.91 -3.09
C ASP A 170 8.09 -13.30 -2.78
N GLY A 171 8.28 -14.30 -3.63
CA GLY A 171 7.85 -15.67 -3.36
C GLY A 171 8.50 -16.31 -2.12
N ASP A 172 9.62 -15.78 -1.65
CA ASP A 172 10.28 -16.23 -0.43
C ASP A 172 9.68 -15.58 0.84
N CYS A 173 8.82 -14.58 0.67
CA CYS A 173 8.26 -13.78 1.76
C CYS A 173 7.00 -14.41 2.36
N PRO A 174 6.87 -14.45 3.70
CA PRO A 174 5.68 -15.00 4.33
C PRO A 174 4.40 -14.25 3.94
N GLY A 175 3.46 -14.94 3.29
CA GLY A 175 2.15 -14.38 2.92
C GLY A 175 2.12 -13.62 1.60
N ALA A 176 3.14 -13.80 0.74
CA ALA A 176 3.18 -13.34 -0.64
C ALA A 176 2.15 -14.04 -1.55
#